data_AF-A0A0A9WGM8-F1
#
_entry.id   AF-A0A0A9WGM8-F1
#
_cell.length_a   1.000
_cell.length_b   1.000
_cell.length_c   1.000
_cell.angle_alpha   90.00
_cell.angle_beta   90.00
_cell.angle_gamma   90.00
#
_symmetry.space_group_name_H-M   'P 1'
#
loop_
_entity.id
_entity.type
_entity.pdbx_description
1 polymer ?
#
loop_
_entity_poly.entity_id
_entity_poly.type
_entity_poly.pdbx_seq_one_letter_code
_entity_poly.pdbx_strand_id
1 'polypeptide(L)'
;MANCFSWCILPFFFVIGSIRTAEARLAARRQARAEAREIRMKEIERQQKEADENADRIYDIYTSTPDGVGRTSRVNSSLNSSRLSASNSYQSSRRSSEDSLEETASLRDVRSELREVEDKFRKAMVGNAQLDNEKAAAVYQVELYKDRYEELEEEHNQLQREQKEKCRQLEQMKRDYVRLQQDLAAALAALAERDRLIEEQGLVIVGGETSSSATESDEDDDKGGGEKKGKDKHKKALVSSDMAKLLDSVGHGSLDVRLKKLAAERNELQDELRHVKLELEEERAKSNRSGSNPADLEDIQREANKQLGDYKFKLQKAEQDVSTLQATVARLDGQVARYKSAAETSEKNEDELKVERRKLQREVCAQ
;
A
#
# COMPACT_ATOMS: atom_id res chain seq x y z
N MET A 1 -25.03 30.03 -13.41
CA MET A 1 -23.81 29.84 -12.60
C MET A 1 -22.73 29.09 -13.40
N ALA A 2 -22.25 29.65 -14.52
CA ALA A 2 -21.30 28.96 -15.40
C ALA A 2 -20.11 29.85 -15.84
N ASN A 3 -19.82 30.93 -15.10
CA ASN A 3 -18.78 31.90 -15.49
C ASN A 3 -17.72 32.18 -14.42
N CYS A 4 -17.64 31.39 -13.34
CA CYS A 4 -16.61 31.59 -12.31
C CYS A 4 -15.37 30.68 -12.45
N PHE A 5 -15.41 29.64 -13.29
CA PHE A 5 -14.29 28.68 -13.40
C PHE A 5 -13.19 29.08 -14.39
N SER A 6 -13.41 30.09 -15.24
CA SER A 6 -12.42 30.47 -16.27
C SER A 6 -11.30 31.39 -15.74
N TRP A 7 -11.53 32.12 -14.64
CA TRP A 7 -10.58 33.14 -14.16
C TRP A 7 -9.51 32.62 -13.20
N CYS A 8 -9.58 31.37 -12.74
CA CYS A 8 -8.55 30.77 -11.87
C CYS A 8 -7.52 29.90 -12.61
N ILE A 9 -7.76 29.55 -13.88
CA ILE A 9 -6.90 28.63 -14.64
C ILE A 9 -5.76 29.39 -15.36
N LEU A 10 -6.02 30.60 -15.86
CA LEU A 10 -5.00 31.41 -16.55
C LEU A 10 -3.78 31.79 -15.69
N PRO A 11 -3.92 32.21 -14.41
CA PRO A 11 -2.77 32.53 -13.57
C PRO A 11 -1.91 31.29 -13.27
N PHE A 12 -2.54 30.13 -13.12
CA PHE A 12 -1.86 28.88 -12.77
C PHE A 12 -1.00 28.35 -13.93
N PHE A 13 -1.53 28.38 -15.17
CA PHE A 13 -0.74 28.03 -16.37
C PHE A 13 0.40 29.02 -16.63
N PHE A 14 0.20 30.32 -16.38
CA PHE A 14 1.25 31.32 -16.53
C PHE A 14 2.38 31.16 -15.50
N VAL A 15 2.05 30.80 -14.25
CA VAL A 15 3.03 30.54 -13.18
C VAL A 15 3.80 29.24 -13.44
N ILE A 16 3.13 28.15 -13.84
CA ILE A 16 3.80 26.89 -14.19
C ILE A 16 4.69 27.06 -15.43
N GLY A 17 4.22 27.81 -16.44
CA GLY A 17 5.03 28.18 -17.60
C GLY A 17 6.25 29.01 -17.23
N SER A 18 6.12 29.94 -16.28
CA SER A 18 7.23 30.75 -15.76
C SER A 18 8.25 29.92 -14.96
N ILE A 19 7.81 28.91 -14.20
CA ILE A 19 8.69 28.02 -13.44
C ILE A 19 9.48 27.10 -14.39
N ARG A 20 8.82 26.46 -15.35
CA ARG A 20 9.48 25.62 -16.37
C ARG A 20 10.48 26.40 -17.22
N THR A 21 10.14 27.64 -17.57
CA THR A 21 11.07 28.51 -18.33
C THR A 21 12.23 29.01 -17.46
N ALA A 22 12.03 29.23 -16.16
CA ALA A 22 13.10 29.59 -15.23
C ALA A 22 14.07 28.42 -14.99
N GLU A 23 13.55 27.20 -14.84
CA GLU A 23 14.34 25.98 -14.68
C GLU A 23 15.15 25.65 -15.95
N ALA A 24 14.53 25.78 -17.13
CA ALA A 24 15.22 25.63 -18.41
C ALA A 24 16.33 26.69 -18.61
N ARG A 25 16.11 27.93 -18.16
CA ARG A 25 17.14 28.99 -18.18
C ARG A 25 18.28 28.70 -17.21
N LEU A 26 17.99 28.16 -16.03
CA LEU A 26 19.00 27.72 -15.06
C LEU A 26 19.82 26.54 -15.61
N ALA A 27 19.17 25.55 -16.22
CA ALA A 27 19.83 24.44 -16.88
C ALA A 27 20.71 24.89 -18.05
N ALA A 28 20.23 25.80 -18.91
CA ALA A 28 21.01 26.37 -19.99
C ALA A 28 22.21 27.18 -19.48
N ARG A 29 22.06 27.89 -18.35
CA ARG A 29 23.16 28.61 -17.70
C ARG A 29 24.20 27.66 -17.10
N ARG A 30 23.76 26.54 -16.52
CA ARG A 30 24.66 25.45 -16.05
C ARG A 30 25.42 24.81 -17.21
N GLN A 31 24.74 24.53 -18.32
CA GLN A 31 25.37 23.99 -19.52
C GLN A 31 26.38 24.98 -20.13
N ALA A 32 26.02 26.26 -20.26
CA ALA A 32 26.94 27.28 -20.77
C ALA A 32 28.16 27.48 -19.87
N ARG A 33 28.00 27.38 -18.54
CA ARG A 33 29.14 27.39 -17.61
C ARG A 33 30.01 26.14 -17.78
N ALA A 34 29.41 24.95 -17.93
CA ALA A 34 30.16 23.72 -18.18
C ALA A 34 30.94 23.75 -19.50
N GLU A 35 30.34 24.27 -20.57
CA GLU A 35 31.00 24.48 -21.86
C GLU A 35 32.11 25.53 -21.77
N ALA A 36 31.91 26.62 -21.01
CA ALA A 36 32.95 27.61 -20.76
C ALA A 36 34.15 27.02 -19.99
N ARG A 37 33.90 26.13 -19.02
CA ARG A 37 34.97 25.37 -18.34
C ARG A 37 35.73 24.48 -19.29
N GLU A 38 35.04 23.77 -20.16
CA GLU A 38 35.66 22.87 -21.13
C GLU A 38 36.54 23.62 -22.14
N ILE A 39 36.05 24.77 -22.64
CA ILE A 39 36.81 25.63 -23.56
C ILE A 39 38.05 26.18 -22.85
N ARG A 40 37.90 26.64 -21.61
CA ARG A 40 39.00 27.16 -20.82
C ARG A 40 40.06 26.07 -20.56
N MET A 41 39.64 24.87 -20.17
CA MET A 41 40.55 23.72 -19.97
C MET A 41 41.34 23.38 -21.25
N LYS A 42 40.68 23.36 -22.41
CA LYS A 42 41.34 23.10 -23.70
C LYS A 42 42.34 24.19 -24.09
N GLU A 43 42.03 25.45 -23.80
CA GLU A 43 42.94 26.57 -24.10
C GLU A 43 44.19 26.53 -23.21
N ILE A 44 44.04 26.10 -21.95
CA ILE A 44 45.16 25.95 -21.02
C ILE A 44 46.08 24.81 -21.45
N GLU A 45 45.50 23.67 -21.80
CA GLU A 45 46.25 22.52 -22.33
C GLU A 45 47.01 22.91 -23.60
N ARG A 46 46.38 23.72 -24.46
CA ARG A 46 47.01 24.29 -25.65
C ARG A 46 48.17 25.23 -25.30
N GLN A 47 47.98 26.14 -24.34
CA GLN A 47 49.04 27.06 -23.90
C GLN A 47 50.21 26.35 -23.22
N GLN A 48 49.94 25.31 -22.42
CA GLN A 48 50.99 24.47 -21.83
C GLN A 48 51.78 23.76 -22.92
N LYS A 49 51.09 23.14 -23.89
CA LYS A 49 51.73 22.47 -25.01
C LYS A 49 52.55 23.42 -25.87
N GLU A 50 52.04 24.62 -26.17
CA GLU A 50 52.77 25.65 -26.92
C GLU A 50 53.99 26.18 -26.14
N ALA A 51 53.90 26.29 -24.82
CA ALA A 51 55.02 26.69 -23.96
C ALA A 51 56.11 25.60 -23.89
N ASP A 52 55.72 24.34 -23.80
CA ASP A 52 56.64 23.18 -23.83
C ASP A 52 57.34 23.09 -25.20
N GLU A 53 56.58 23.19 -26.30
CA GLU A 53 57.14 23.23 -27.67
C GLU A 53 58.07 24.44 -27.92
N ASN A 54 57.84 25.56 -27.23
CA ASN A 54 58.70 26.73 -27.30
C ASN A 54 59.95 26.57 -26.42
N ALA A 55 59.82 25.93 -25.25
CA ALA A 55 60.95 25.60 -24.39
C ALA A 55 61.90 24.62 -25.10
N ASP A 56 61.36 23.60 -25.77
CA ASP A 56 62.11 22.65 -26.59
C ASP A 56 62.82 23.37 -27.75
N ARG A 57 62.14 24.30 -28.44
CA ARG A 57 62.76 25.11 -29.50
C ARG A 57 63.90 25.99 -29.00
N ILE A 58 63.75 26.63 -27.85
CA ILE A 58 64.80 27.46 -27.25
C ILE A 58 65.98 26.58 -26.81
N TYR A 59 65.71 25.40 -26.26
CA TYR A 59 66.72 24.43 -25.87
C TYR A 59 67.50 23.89 -27.08
N ASP A 60 66.82 23.60 -28.19
CA ASP A 60 67.42 23.16 -29.46
C ASP A 60 68.31 24.25 -30.08
N ILE A 61 67.89 25.52 -30.04
CA ILE A 61 68.70 26.66 -30.51
C ILE A 61 69.98 26.80 -29.68
N TYR A 62 69.88 26.60 -28.36
CA TYR A 62 71.01 26.72 -27.45
C TYR A 62 71.96 25.52 -27.51
N THR A 63 71.46 24.31 -27.80
CA THR A 63 72.30 23.10 -27.97
C THR A 63 72.87 22.94 -29.38
N SER A 64 72.23 23.49 -30.41
CA SER A 64 72.70 23.45 -31.81
C SER A 64 73.81 24.46 -32.14
N THR A 65 74.27 25.27 -31.17
CA THR A 65 75.38 26.21 -31.37
C THR A 65 76.51 25.99 -30.35
N PRO A 66 77.35 24.94 -30.49
CA PRO A 66 78.48 24.76 -29.59
C PRO A 66 79.76 25.51 -30.00
N ASP A 67 79.94 25.96 -31.25
CA ASP A 67 81.18 26.66 -31.65
C ASP A 67 81.09 27.43 -33.00
N GLY A 68 81.60 28.68 -33.02
CA GLY A 68 82.26 29.26 -34.20
C GLY A 68 81.48 30.20 -35.14
N VAL A 69 81.63 31.51 -34.92
CA VAL A 69 81.71 32.64 -35.88
C VAL A 69 81.11 32.45 -37.29
N GLY A 70 80.07 33.24 -37.59
CA GLY A 70 79.86 33.84 -38.91
C GLY A 70 78.87 33.15 -39.84
N ARG A 71 77.59 33.53 -39.74
CA ARG A 71 76.69 33.58 -40.91
C ARG A 71 75.54 34.53 -40.67
N THR A 72 75.54 35.61 -41.42
CA THR A 72 74.46 36.57 -41.53
C THR A 72 73.22 35.87 -42.10
N SER A 73 72.15 35.71 -41.32
CA SER A 73 70.81 35.49 -41.89
C SER A 73 69.99 36.76 -41.66
N ARG A 74 69.88 37.55 -42.72
CA ARG A 74 68.94 38.66 -42.83
C ARG A 74 67.52 38.10 -42.70
N VAL A 75 66.80 38.48 -41.65
CA VAL A 75 65.33 38.54 -41.70
C VAL A 75 64.92 39.88 -41.11
N ASN A 76 64.32 40.69 -41.98
CA ASN A 76 63.65 41.93 -41.66
C ASN A 76 62.49 41.64 -40.71
N SER A 77 62.49 42.25 -39.53
CA SER A 77 61.27 42.72 -38.90
C SER A 77 61.54 44.06 -38.25
N SER A 78 61.10 45.12 -38.94
CA SER A 78 60.75 46.38 -38.30
C SER A 78 59.90 46.08 -37.08
N LEU A 79 60.18 46.72 -35.96
CA LEU A 79 59.27 47.65 -35.29
C LEU A 79 59.98 48.31 -34.11
N ASN A 80 59.78 49.63 -34.06
CA ASN A 80 60.36 50.61 -33.16
C ASN A 80 60.20 50.28 -31.66
N SER A 81 61.26 50.52 -30.88
CA SER A 81 61.08 51.25 -29.62
C SER A 81 62.32 52.08 -29.29
N SER A 82 62.03 53.34 -28.98
CA SER A 82 62.92 54.46 -28.81
C SER A 82 63.59 54.50 -27.43
N ARG A 83 64.92 54.70 -27.45
CA ARG A 83 65.71 55.67 -26.68
C ARG A 83 65.26 56.02 -25.26
N LEU A 84 66.10 55.72 -24.27
CA LEU A 84 66.56 56.52 -23.11
C LEU A 84 67.61 55.63 -22.39
N SER A 85 68.80 55.99 -21.92
CA SER A 85 69.51 57.26 -21.74
C SER A 85 71.01 56.96 -21.63
N ALA A 86 71.84 57.89 -22.06
CA ALA A 86 73.26 57.94 -21.81
C ALA A 86 73.55 58.43 -20.37
N SER A 87 74.61 57.93 -19.74
CA SER A 87 75.48 58.74 -18.88
C SER A 87 76.82 58.02 -18.59
N ASN A 88 77.89 58.70 -19.01
CA ASN A 88 79.26 58.79 -18.47
C ASN A 88 79.98 57.51 -17.99
N SER A 89 81.07 57.06 -18.62
CA SER A 89 82.37 57.72 -18.85
C SER A 89 83.09 58.17 -17.57
N TYR A 90 84.40 57.92 -17.56
CA TYR A 90 85.44 58.27 -16.59
C TYR A 90 85.56 57.31 -15.40
N GLN A 91 86.51 56.37 -15.53
CA GLN A 91 87.59 56.20 -14.56
C GLN A 91 88.80 55.63 -15.30
N SER A 92 89.67 56.54 -15.75
CA SER A 92 91.02 56.24 -16.22
C SER A 92 91.98 56.73 -15.13
N SER A 93 92.76 55.82 -14.55
CA SER A 93 94.07 56.11 -13.95
C SER A 93 94.78 54.77 -13.72
N ARG A 94 95.57 54.29 -14.67
CA ARG A 94 97.04 54.45 -14.72
C ARG A 94 97.72 54.13 -13.38
N ARG A 95 98.28 52.92 -13.29
CA ARG A 95 99.65 52.58 -12.82
C ARG A 95 99.71 51.10 -12.43
N SER A 96 100.36 50.26 -13.24
CA SER A 96 101.56 49.54 -12.83
C SER A 96 102.05 48.65 -13.97
N SER A 97 103.31 48.80 -14.32
CA SER A 97 104.10 47.82 -15.05
C SER A 97 104.45 46.65 -14.12
N GLU A 98 104.66 45.47 -14.70
CA GLU A 98 104.98 44.17 -14.07
C GLU A 98 103.79 43.33 -13.62
N ASP A 99 102.90 42.93 -14.54
CA ASP A 99 102.39 41.56 -14.50
C ASP A 99 101.71 41.14 -15.81
N SER A 100 102.29 40.20 -16.54
CA SER A 100 101.66 39.62 -17.73
C SER A 100 101.20 38.18 -17.49
N LEU A 101 101.40 37.62 -16.29
CA LEU A 101 100.99 36.25 -15.94
C LEU A 101 99.82 36.26 -14.94
N GLU A 102 99.80 37.15 -13.93
CA GLU A 102 98.63 37.34 -13.06
C GLU A 102 97.45 38.00 -13.79
N GLU A 103 97.65 38.85 -14.80
CA GLU A 103 96.53 39.39 -15.60
C GLU A 103 95.80 38.26 -16.34
N THR A 104 96.52 37.22 -16.79
CA THR A 104 95.89 36.04 -17.41
C THR A 104 95.17 35.14 -16.41
N ALA A 105 95.65 35.06 -15.17
CA ALA A 105 95.00 34.34 -14.07
C ALA A 105 93.75 35.09 -13.57
N SER A 106 93.86 36.40 -13.37
CA SER A 106 92.75 37.30 -13.01
C SER A 106 91.67 37.32 -14.10
N LEU A 107 92.05 37.33 -15.39
CA LEU A 107 91.10 37.18 -16.49
C LEU A 107 90.42 35.80 -16.49
N ARG A 108 91.10 34.74 -16.04
CA ARG A 108 90.51 33.40 -15.90
C ARG A 108 89.53 33.32 -14.73
N ASP A 109 89.84 33.96 -13.62
CA ASP A 109 88.97 34.02 -12.44
C ASP A 109 87.74 34.90 -12.71
N VAL A 110 87.89 36.06 -13.35
CA VAL A 110 86.77 36.89 -13.81
C VAL A 110 85.90 36.13 -14.82
N ARG A 111 86.49 35.32 -15.71
CA ARG A 111 85.72 34.42 -16.60
C ARG A 111 84.99 33.32 -15.84
N SER A 112 85.57 32.79 -14.75
CA SER A 112 84.92 31.80 -13.89
C SER A 112 83.76 32.41 -13.11
N GLU A 113 83.96 33.59 -12.51
CA GLU A 113 82.91 34.35 -11.82
C GLU A 113 81.79 34.75 -12.78
N LEU A 114 82.13 35.19 -13.98
CA LEU A 114 81.15 35.48 -15.03
C LEU A 114 80.33 34.22 -15.36
N ARG A 115 80.99 33.06 -15.53
CA ARG A 115 80.30 31.78 -15.76
C ARG A 115 79.41 31.39 -14.56
N GLU A 116 79.85 31.59 -13.33
CA GLU A 116 79.04 31.31 -12.13
C GLU A 116 77.81 32.22 -12.03
N VAL A 117 77.96 33.51 -12.37
CA VAL A 117 76.84 34.45 -12.41
C VAL A 117 75.89 34.11 -13.55
N GLU A 118 76.40 33.75 -14.73
CA GLU A 118 75.60 33.24 -15.85
C GLU A 118 74.82 31.96 -15.46
N ASP A 119 75.44 31.04 -14.74
CA ASP A 119 74.79 29.81 -14.26
C ASP A 119 73.72 30.09 -13.20
N LYS A 120 73.97 31.02 -12.27
CA LYS A 120 72.99 31.47 -11.28
C LYS A 120 71.81 32.17 -11.95
N PHE A 121 72.07 33.02 -12.95
CA PHE A 121 71.04 33.67 -13.75
C PHE A 121 70.19 32.64 -14.51
N ARG A 122 70.82 31.65 -15.15
CA ARG A 122 70.12 30.56 -15.82
C ARG A 122 69.22 29.78 -14.85
N LYS A 123 69.74 29.41 -13.68
CA LYS A 123 68.94 28.71 -12.63
C LYS A 123 67.77 29.56 -12.14
N ALA A 124 67.97 30.86 -11.94
CA ALA A 124 66.91 31.77 -11.53
C ALA A 124 65.83 31.92 -12.62
N MET A 125 66.23 31.98 -13.89
CA MET A 125 65.29 32.03 -15.02
C MET A 125 64.46 30.74 -15.12
N VAL A 126 65.08 29.57 -14.98
CA VAL A 126 64.36 28.28 -14.98
C VAL A 126 63.42 28.18 -13.78
N GLY A 127 63.87 28.56 -12.58
CA GLY A 127 63.05 28.57 -11.38
C GLY A 127 61.86 29.54 -11.48
N ASN A 128 62.07 30.73 -12.05
CA ASN A 128 60.99 31.69 -12.26
C ASN A 128 59.96 31.18 -13.27
N ALA A 129 60.40 30.53 -14.35
CA ALA A 129 59.49 29.89 -15.30
C ALA A 129 58.67 28.76 -14.64
N GLN A 130 59.29 27.96 -13.77
CA GLN A 130 58.58 26.93 -13.01
C GLN A 130 57.54 27.54 -12.06
N LEU A 131 57.88 28.60 -11.34
CA LEU A 131 56.94 29.30 -10.45
C LEU A 131 55.77 29.93 -11.21
N ASP A 132 56.00 30.45 -12.42
CA ASP A 132 54.93 30.98 -13.28
C ASP A 132 53.98 29.86 -13.74
N ASN A 133 54.50 28.66 -14.04
CA ASN A 133 53.70 27.48 -14.36
C ASN A 133 52.88 27.00 -13.15
N GLU A 134 53.49 26.91 -11.96
CA GLU A 134 52.81 26.53 -10.72
C GLU A 134 51.73 27.54 -10.34
N LYS A 135 52.01 28.84 -10.51
CA LYS A 135 51.05 29.93 -10.31
C LYS A 135 49.88 29.82 -11.28
N ALA A 136 50.14 29.58 -12.56
CA ALA A 136 49.08 29.37 -13.55
C ALA A 136 48.21 28.17 -13.19
N ALA A 137 48.82 27.02 -12.83
CA ALA A 137 48.10 25.83 -12.39
C ALA A 137 47.23 26.09 -11.15
N ALA A 138 47.76 26.79 -10.14
CA ALA A 138 47.01 27.14 -8.94
C ALA A 138 45.84 28.10 -9.23
N VAL A 139 46.02 29.07 -10.12
CA VAL A 139 44.94 29.97 -10.56
C VAL A 139 43.79 29.18 -11.19
N TYR A 140 44.10 28.20 -12.03
CA TYR A 140 43.06 27.34 -12.64
C TYR A 140 42.32 26.49 -11.62
N GLN A 141 43.03 25.93 -10.63
CA GLN A 141 42.37 25.19 -9.55
C GLN A 141 41.40 26.07 -8.75
N VAL A 142 41.81 27.30 -8.41
CA VAL A 142 40.95 28.26 -7.71
C VAL A 142 39.70 28.58 -8.52
N GLU A 143 39.82 28.74 -9.83
CA GLU A 143 38.69 29.02 -10.70
C GLU A 143 37.74 27.82 -10.81
N LEU A 144 38.28 26.60 -10.95
CA LEU A 144 37.48 25.37 -10.92
C LEU A 144 36.72 25.22 -9.60
N TYR A 145 37.35 25.57 -8.47
CA TYR A 145 36.68 25.52 -7.17
C TYR A 145 35.61 26.60 -6.99
N LYS A 146 35.82 27.83 -7.50
CA LYS A 146 34.78 28.88 -7.50
C LYS A 146 33.55 28.42 -8.29
N ASP A 147 33.82 27.87 -9.45
CA ASP A 147 32.83 27.29 -10.34
C ASP A 147 32.04 26.16 -9.67
N ARG A 148 32.73 25.24 -8.98
CA ARG A 148 32.09 24.17 -8.20
C ARG A 148 31.28 24.72 -7.03
N TYR A 149 31.77 25.78 -6.39
CA TYR A 149 31.07 26.42 -5.28
C TYR A 149 29.76 27.07 -5.74
N GLU A 150 29.76 27.79 -6.88
CA GLU A 150 28.54 28.36 -7.45
C GLU A 150 27.48 27.28 -7.78
N GLU A 151 27.90 26.13 -8.30
CA GLU A 151 26.98 25.00 -8.55
C GLU A 151 26.34 24.49 -7.27
N LEU A 152 27.15 24.25 -6.24
CA LEU A 152 26.67 23.78 -4.94
C LEU A 152 25.71 24.79 -4.29
N GLU A 153 25.98 26.09 -4.44
CA GLU A 153 25.10 27.14 -3.94
C GLU A 153 23.75 27.15 -4.70
N GLU A 154 23.76 26.97 -6.02
CA GLU A 154 22.53 26.85 -6.81
C GLU A 154 21.73 25.58 -6.45
N GLU A 155 22.41 24.44 -6.27
CA GLU A 155 21.80 23.18 -5.82
C GLU A 155 21.18 23.33 -4.43
N HIS A 156 21.90 23.95 -3.49
CA HIS A 156 21.40 24.21 -2.16
C HIS A 156 20.14 25.09 -2.18
N ASN A 157 20.17 26.18 -2.96
CA ASN A 157 19.02 27.06 -3.12
C ASN A 157 17.81 26.36 -3.76
N GLN A 158 18.04 25.43 -4.70
CA GLN A 158 16.99 24.63 -5.30
C GLN A 158 16.39 23.66 -4.28
N LEU A 159 17.22 22.91 -3.56
CA LEU A 159 16.77 21.99 -2.51
C LEU A 159 15.99 22.71 -1.40
N GLN A 160 16.41 23.92 -1.01
CA GLN A 160 15.64 24.74 -0.06
C GLN A 160 14.25 25.11 -0.58
N ARG A 161 14.09 25.41 -1.88
CA ARG A 161 12.79 25.72 -2.49
C ARG A 161 11.90 24.48 -2.51
N GLU A 162 12.45 23.34 -2.90
CA GLU A 162 11.74 22.06 -2.92
C GLU A 162 11.31 21.63 -1.53
N GLN A 163 12.17 21.80 -0.52
CA GLN A 163 11.82 21.54 0.87
C GLN A 163 10.61 22.39 1.30
N LYS A 164 10.63 23.71 1.02
CA LYS A 164 9.50 24.61 1.35
C LYS A 164 8.21 24.17 0.66
N GLU A 165 8.30 23.74 -0.59
CA GLU A 165 7.14 23.26 -1.34
C GLU A 165 6.60 21.92 -0.78
N LYS A 166 7.48 20.99 -0.44
CA LYS A 166 7.11 19.73 0.24
C LYS A 166 6.47 19.98 1.60
N CYS A 167 6.97 20.95 2.38
CA CYS A 167 6.32 21.37 3.62
C CYS A 167 4.91 21.92 3.38
N ARG A 168 4.70 22.74 2.33
CA ARG A 168 3.36 23.24 1.97
C ARG A 168 2.40 22.11 1.57
N GLN A 169 2.87 21.16 0.76
CA GLN A 169 2.09 19.99 0.35
C GLN A 169 1.69 19.15 1.56
N LEU A 170 2.62 18.94 2.51
CA LEU A 170 2.36 18.19 3.73
C LEU A 170 1.32 18.89 4.61
N GLU A 171 1.39 20.22 4.77
CA GLU A 171 0.38 20.98 5.51
C GLU A 171 -0.99 20.97 4.81
N GLN A 172 -1.02 21.00 3.48
CA GLN A 172 -2.26 20.81 2.72
C GLN A 172 -2.88 19.43 2.99
N MET A 173 -2.09 18.36 2.86
CA MET A 173 -2.55 16.99 3.11
C MET A 173 -3.03 16.79 4.55
N LYS A 174 -2.40 17.41 5.54
CA LYS A 174 -2.88 17.38 6.93
C LYS A 174 -4.26 18.02 7.07
N ARG A 175 -4.50 19.17 6.43
CA ARG A 175 -5.82 19.83 6.45
C ARG A 175 -6.89 18.94 5.81
N ASP A 176 -6.56 18.32 4.68
CA ASP A 176 -7.48 17.43 3.98
C ASP A 176 -7.77 16.16 4.80
N TYR A 177 -6.74 15.58 5.44
CA TYR A 177 -6.91 14.44 6.34
C TYR A 177 -7.87 14.76 7.51
N VAL A 178 -7.69 15.90 8.17
CA VAL A 178 -8.57 16.32 9.27
C VAL A 178 -10.01 16.52 8.77
N ARG A 179 -10.19 17.10 7.58
CA ARG A 179 -11.51 17.27 6.97
C ARG A 179 -12.18 15.92 6.69
N LEU A 180 -11.46 14.99 6.07
CA LEU A 180 -11.97 13.64 5.81
C LEU A 180 -12.32 12.89 7.10
N GLN A 181 -11.52 13.08 8.16
CA GLN A 181 -11.80 12.48 9.47
C GLN A 181 -13.11 13.03 10.07
N GLN A 182 -13.37 14.34 9.92
CA GLN A 182 -14.62 14.96 10.33
C GLN A 182 -15.81 14.45 9.49
N ASP A 183 -15.65 14.36 8.17
CA ASP A 183 -16.68 13.84 7.27
C ASP A 183 -17.03 12.38 7.58
N LEU A 184 -16.01 11.56 7.86
CA LEU A 184 -16.21 10.16 8.29
C LEU A 184 -16.95 10.07 9.62
N ALA A 185 -16.56 10.89 10.61
CA ALA A 185 -17.26 10.92 11.91
C ALA A 185 -18.72 11.34 11.76
N ALA A 186 -19.01 12.33 10.92
CA ALA A 186 -20.37 12.76 10.62
C ALA A 186 -21.18 11.67 9.92
N ALA A 187 -20.59 10.96 8.95
CA ALA A 187 -21.24 9.85 8.27
C ALA A 187 -21.54 8.69 9.22
N LEU A 188 -20.61 8.33 10.10
CA LEU A 188 -20.83 7.30 11.12
C LEU A 188 -21.92 7.69 12.11
N ALA A 189 -21.95 8.96 12.56
CA ALA A 189 -23.01 9.46 13.42
C ALA A 189 -24.39 9.40 12.73
N ALA A 190 -24.47 9.78 11.45
CA ALA A 190 -25.70 9.69 10.68
C ALA A 190 -26.18 8.25 10.47
N LEU A 191 -25.25 7.30 10.28
CA LEU A 191 -25.58 5.87 10.23
C LEU A 191 -26.08 5.35 11.58
N ALA A 192 -25.40 5.69 12.67
CA ALA A 192 -25.82 5.30 14.01
C ALA A 192 -27.21 5.87 14.38
N GLU A 193 -27.50 7.10 13.97
CA GLU A 193 -28.84 7.70 14.13
C GLU A 193 -29.89 6.95 13.30
N ARG A 194 -29.58 6.60 12.04
CA ARG A 194 -30.47 5.78 11.21
C ARG A 194 -30.74 4.41 11.82
N ASP A 195 -29.71 3.73 12.31
CA ASP A 195 -29.83 2.39 12.91
C ASP A 195 -30.65 2.46 14.19
N ARG A 196 -30.42 3.47 15.04
CA ARG A 196 -31.24 3.75 16.22
C ARG A 196 -32.71 3.98 15.85
N LEU A 197 -32.99 4.79 14.83
CA LEU A 197 -34.37 5.02 14.38
C LEU A 197 -35.02 3.75 13.84
N ILE A 198 -34.27 2.91 13.13
CA ILE A 198 -34.76 1.60 12.66
C ILE A 198 -35.16 0.72 13.85
N GLU A 199 -34.32 0.65 14.88
CA GLU A 199 -34.58 -0.11 16.10
C GLU A 199 -35.78 0.45 16.90
N GLU A 200 -35.86 1.77 17.09
CA GLU A 200 -36.97 2.43 17.80
C GLU A 200 -38.33 2.21 17.11
N GLN A 201 -38.34 2.11 15.77
CA GLN A 201 -39.55 1.77 15.00
C GLN A 201 -39.84 0.26 14.97
N GLY A 202 -39.04 -0.57 15.64
CA GLY A 202 -39.21 -2.02 15.70
C GLY A 202 -38.98 -2.72 14.35
N LEU A 203 -38.21 -2.09 13.46
CA LEU A 203 -37.88 -2.62 12.14
C LEU A 203 -36.56 -3.40 12.20
N VAL A 204 -36.49 -4.47 11.43
CA VAL A 204 -35.33 -5.35 11.30
C VAL A 204 -35.00 -5.48 9.82
N ILE A 205 -33.71 -5.41 9.50
CA ILE A 205 -33.22 -5.65 8.14
C ILE A 205 -33.19 -7.15 7.89
N VAL A 206 -33.96 -7.62 6.92
CA VAL A 206 -34.02 -9.02 6.51
C VAL A 206 -33.60 -9.15 5.04
N GLY A 207 -32.82 -10.20 4.73
CA GLY A 207 -32.26 -10.43 3.40
C GLY A 207 -30.84 -9.89 3.25
N GLY A 208 -30.14 -10.37 2.22
CA GLY A 208 -28.70 -10.13 2.05
C GLY A 208 -27.79 -11.13 2.77
N GLU A 209 -28.37 -12.15 3.40
CA GLU A 209 -27.65 -13.24 4.06
C GLU A 209 -27.19 -14.27 3.01
N THR A 210 -25.98 -14.08 2.51
CA THR A 210 -25.17 -15.19 1.97
C THR A 210 -23.92 -15.25 2.82
N SER A 211 -23.81 -16.29 3.64
CA SER A 211 -22.56 -16.78 4.25
C SER A 211 -21.69 -15.72 4.95
N SER A 212 -21.85 -15.62 6.27
CA SER A 212 -20.73 -15.28 7.15
C SER A 212 -19.69 -16.41 7.14
N SER A 213 -19.02 -16.61 6.01
CA SER A 213 -17.81 -17.43 5.84
C SER A 213 -17.37 -17.32 4.38
N ALA A 214 -16.73 -16.22 4.02
CA ALA A 214 -15.91 -16.12 2.82
C ALA A 214 -14.83 -15.07 3.10
N THR A 215 -13.77 -15.53 3.76
CA THR A 215 -12.42 -15.04 3.50
C THR A 215 -12.16 -15.15 2.01
N GLU A 216 -12.15 -14.04 1.29
CA GLU A 216 -11.41 -13.94 0.02
C GLU A 216 -10.97 -12.47 -0.10
N SER A 217 -9.71 -12.27 0.21
CA SER A 217 -8.88 -11.22 -0.32
C SER A 217 -8.82 -11.35 -1.84
N ASP A 218 -9.55 -10.50 -2.57
CA ASP A 218 -9.37 -10.33 -4.01
C ASP A 218 -8.66 -9.00 -4.26
N GLU A 219 -7.33 -9.03 -4.16
CA GLU A 219 -6.48 -8.25 -5.04
C GLU A 219 -6.46 -8.99 -6.38
N ASP A 220 -7.08 -8.43 -7.42
CA ASP A 220 -6.58 -8.57 -8.78
C ASP A 220 -7.22 -7.54 -9.72
N ASP A 221 -6.32 -6.80 -10.37
CA ASP A 221 -6.57 -5.93 -11.52
C ASP A 221 -7.14 -6.73 -12.70
N ASP A 222 -8.22 -6.25 -13.31
CA ASP A 222 -8.42 -6.47 -14.75
C ASP A 222 -9.07 -5.27 -15.45
N LYS A 223 -8.29 -4.67 -16.33
CA LYS A 223 -8.71 -3.69 -17.34
C LYS A 223 -9.32 -4.45 -18.52
N GLY A 224 -10.64 -4.46 -18.63
CA GLY A 224 -11.28 -4.96 -19.84
C GLY A 224 -12.76 -4.61 -19.90
N GLY A 225 -13.16 -3.85 -20.93
CA GLY A 225 -14.56 -3.56 -21.20
C GLY A 225 -15.34 -4.84 -21.52
N GLY A 226 -16.40 -5.08 -20.76
CA GLY A 226 -17.36 -6.17 -20.95
C GLY A 226 -18.50 -6.02 -19.96
N GLU A 227 -19.72 -5.99 -20.46
CA GLU A 227 -20.96 -5.75 -19.72
C GLU A 227 -21.05 -6.60 -18.43
N LYS A 228 -20.92 -5.94 -17.27
CA LYS A 228 -21.19 -6.56 -15.98
C LYS A 228 -22.71 -6.79 -15.84
N LYS A 229 -23.17 -7.99 -16.19
CA LYS A 229 -24.41 -8.53 -15.61
C LYS A 229 -24.24 -8.50 -14.09
N GLY A 230 -24.96 -7.59 -13.44
CA GLY A 230 -24.93 -7.45 -11.99
C GLY A 230 -25.28 -8.79 -11.35
N LYS A 231 -24.35 -9.38 -10.60
CA LYS A 231 -24.66 -10.39 -9.61
C LYS A 231 -25.85 -9.86 -8.79
N ASP A 232 -26.98 -10.57 -8.83
CA ASP A 232 -28.18 -10.26 -8.07
C ASP A 232 -27.81 -10.17 -6.59
N LYS A 233 -27.49 -8.97 -6.12
CA LYS A 233 -27.34 -8.69 -4.70
C LYS A 233 -28.72 -8.96 -4.11
N HIS A 234 -28.83 -9.99 -3.28
CA HIS A 234 -30.06 -10.30 -2.57
C HIS A 234 -30.58 -9.01 -1.92
N LYS A 235 -31.78 -8.60 -2.32
CA LYS A 235 -32.38 -7.33 -1.87
C LYS A 235 -32.57 -7.42 -0.35
N LYS A 236 -32.03 -6.43 0.36
CA LYS A 236 -32.30 -6.22 1.78
C LYS A 236 -33.61 -5.44 1.91
N ALA A 237 -34.45 -5.80 2.86
CA ALA A 237 -35.69 -5.09 3.15
C ALA A 237 -35.80 -4.82 4.65
N LEU A 238 -36.46 -3.72 5.01
CA LEU A 238 -36.88 -3.44 6.38
C LEU A 238 -38.26 -4.07 6.59
N VAL A 239 -38.37 -4.92 7.61
CA VAL A 239 -39.64 -5.54 8.01
C VAL A 239 -39.84 -5.38 9.51
N SER A 240 -41.07 -5.40 10.00
CA SER A 240 -41.34 -5.41 11.45
C SER A 240 -40.70 -6.63 12.12
N SER A 241 -40.26 -6.49 13.37
CA SER A 241 -39.72 -7.59 14.20
C SER A 241 -40.60 -8.84 14.19
N ASP A 242 -41.92 -8.69 14.25
CA ASP A 242 -42.84 -9.83 14.24
C ASP A 242 -42.91 -10.51 12.88
N MET A 243 -42.82 -9.73 11.79
CA MET A 243 -42.74 -10.27 10.44
C MET A 243 -41.41 -10.99 10.21
N ALA A 244 -40.31 -10.50 10.77
CA ALA A 244 -39.01 -11.17 10.71
C ALA A 244 -39.08 -12.56 11.37
N LYS A 245 -39.66 -12.65 12.59
CA LYS A 245 -39.87 -13.93 13.29
C LYS A 245 -40.74 -14.89 12.47
N LEU A 246 -41.81 -14.39 11.86
CA LEU A 246 -42.69 -15.21 11.01
C LEU A 246 -41.96 -15.72 9.77
N LEU A 247 -41.14 -14.87 9.14
CA LEU A 247 -40.30 -15.27 8.01
C LEU A 247 -39.24 -16.31 8.41
N ASP A 248 -38.77 -16.31 9.66
CA ASP A 248 -37.84 -17.34 10.15
C ASP A 248 -38.55 -18.69 10.37
N SER A 249 -39.83 -18.68 10.78
CA SER A 249 -40.62 -19.91 10.93
C SER A 249 -40.94 -20.64 9.61
N VAL A 250 -41.01 -19.91 8.49
CA VAL A 250 -41.29 -20.46 7.15
C VAL A 250 -40.05 -21.17 6.54
N GLY A 251 -38.92 -21.14 7.23
CA GLY A 251 -37.69 -21.85 6.90
C GLY A 251 -36.71 -21.04 6.06
N HIS A 252 -35.66 -21.70 5.56
CA HIS A 252 -34.52 -21.02 4.92
C HIS A 252 -34.75 -20.70 3.43
N GLY A 253 -34.11 -19.64 2.95
CA GLY A 253 -34.16 -19.19 1.55
C GLY A 253 -34.06 -17.67 1.43
N SER A 254 -34.03 -17.17 0.18
CA SER A 254 -34.10 -15.73 -0.05
C SER A 254 -35.41 -15.15 0.51
N LEU A 255 -35.41 -13.86 0.85
CA LEU A 255 -36.60 -13.16 1.34
C LEU A 255 -37.82 -13.41 0.43
N ASP A 256 -37.63 -13.32 -0.89
CA ASP A 256 -38.69 -13.56 -1.88
C ASP A 256 -39.23 -15.00 -1.83
N VAL A 257 -38.36 -16.00 -1.60
CA VAL A 257 -38.76 -17.40 -1.47
C VAL A 257 -39.55 -17.62 -0.19
N ARG A 258 -39.12 -17.04 0.93
CA ARG A 258 -39.83 -17.13 2.22
C ARG A 258 -41.20 -16.46 2.15
N LEU A 259 -41.30 -15.28 1.52
CA LEU A 259 -42.57 -14.59 1.29
C LEU A 259 -43.53 -15.40 0.41
N LYS A 260 -43.02 -16.04 -0.66
CA LYS A 260 -43.84 -16.90 -1.53
C LYS A 260 -44.41 -18.11 -0.79
N LYS A 261 -43.60 -18.78 0.04
CA LYS A 261 -44.04 -19.91 0.87
C LYS A 261 -45.15 -19.49 1.83
N LEU A 262 -44.94 -18.39 2.56
CA LEU A 262 -45.93 -17.84 3.49
C LEU A 262 -47.25 -17.48 2.79
N ALA A 263 -47.17 -16.91 1.59
CA ALA A 263 -48.35 -16.61 0.77
C ALA A 263 -49.10 -17.88 0.31
N ALA A 264 -48.37 -18.97 0.02
CA ALA A 264 -48.95 -20.25 -0.35
C ALA A 264 -49.67 -20.91 0.85
N GLU A 265 -49.03 -20.97 2.02
CA GLU A 265 -49.62 -21.49 3.26
C GLU A 265 -50.90 -20.73 3.63
N ARG A 266 -50.89 -19.39 3.52
CA ARG A 266 -52.08 -18.57 3.73
C ARG A 266 -53.22 -18.94 2.76
N ASN A 267 -52.91 -19.16 1.48
CA ASN A 267 -53.93 -19.52 0.50
C ASN A 267 -54.53 -20.91 0.79
N GLU A 268 -53.69 -21.88 1.18
CA GLU A 268 -54.13 -23.23 1.55
C GLU A 268 -55.08 -23.20 2.76
N LEU A 269 -54.71 -22.47 3.82
CA LEU A 269 -55.58 -22.27 4.99
C LEU A 269 -56.89 -21.54 4.64
N GLN A 270 -56.85 -20.59 3.70
CA GLN A 270 -58.07 -19.93 3.21
C GLN A 270 -58.98 -20.91 2.44
N ASP A 271 -58.41 -21.85 1.70
CA ASP A 271 -59.15 -22.89 0.99
C ASP A 271 -59.80 -23.87 1.95
N GLU A 272 -59.07 -24.33 2.96
CA GLU A 272 -59.60 -25.16 4.05
C GLU A 272 -60.75 -24.45 4.78
N LEU A 273 -60.58 -23.17 5.10
CA LEU A 273 -61.61 -22.38 5.80
C LEU A 273 -62.86 -22.18 4.92
N ARG A 274 -62.71 -22.05 3.60
CA ARG A 274 -63.83 -22.06 2.65
C ARG A 274 -64.51 -23.43 2.60
N HIS A 275 -63.75 -24.50 2.59
CA HIS A 275 -64.27 -25.87 2.56
C HIS A 275 -65.10 -26.16 3.82
N VAL A 276 -64.55 -25.92 5.01
CA VAL A 276 -65.23 -26.11 6.30
C VAL A 276 -66.49 -25.24 6.41
N LYS A 277 -66.46 -24.01 5.89
CA LYS A 277 -67.67 -23.16 5.83
C LYS A 277 -68.76 -23.78 4.98
N LEU A 278 -68.41 -24.34 3.81
CA LEU A 278 -69.35 -24.98 2.90
C LEU A 278 -69.93 -26.26 3.53
N GLU A 279 -69.10 -27.08 4.18
CA GLU A 279 -69.56 -28.26 4.94
C GLU A 279 -70.53 -27.87 6.07
N LEU A 280 -70.23 -26.80 6.80
CA LEU A 280 -71.09 -26.29 7.87
C LEU A 280 -72.44 -25.78 7.33
N GLU A 281 -72.44 -25.12 6.17
CA GLU A 281 -73.66 -24.68 5.49
C GLU A 281 -74.48 -25.87 4.97
N GLU A 282 -73.83 -26.90 4.43
CA GLU A 282 -74.49 -28.13 4.00
C GLU A 282 -75.13 -28.88 5.19
N GLU A 283 -74.45 -29.01 6.32
CA GLU A 283 -75.02 -29.64 7.52
C GLU A 283 -76.19 -28.84 8.11
N ARG A 284 -76.10 -27.51 8.11
CA ARG A 284 -77.24 -26.64 8.46
C ARG A 284 -78.42 -26.83 7.51
N ALA A 285 -78.16 -26.96 6.20
CA ALA A 285 -79.20 -27.18 5.20
C ALA A 285 -79.84 -28.59 5.29
N LYS A 286 -79.05 -29.63 5.58
CA LYS A 286 -79.51 -31.01 5.83
C LYS A 286 -80.36 -31.10 7.09
N SER A 287 -79.92 -30.46 8.18
CA SER A 287 -80.69 -30.37 9.43
C SER A 287 -82.07 -29.72 9.21
N ASN A 288 -82.16 -28.74 8.30
CA ASN A 288 -83.41 -28.03 8.02
C ASN A 288 -84.36 -28.77 7.03
N ARG A 289 -83.92 -29.85 6.38
CA ARG A 289 -84.72 -30.66 5.44
C ARG A 289 -85.18 -32.01 6.00
N SER A 290 -84.71 -32.40 7.18
CA SER A 290 -85.09 -33.68 7.82
C SER A 290 -86.45 -33.59 8.53
N GLY A 291 -87.53 -33.55 7.73
CA GLY A 291 -88.88 -33.92 8.15
C GLY A 291 -89.22 -35.26 7.52
N SER A 292 -89.01 -36.37 8.25
CA SER A 292 -89.03 -37.74 7.70
C SER A 292 -90.45 -38.29 7.47
N ASN A 293 -90.63 -39.03 6.36
CA ASN A 293 -91.84 -39.75 6.00
C ASN A 293 -92.00 -41.06 6.82
N PRO A 294 -93.22 -41.44 7.24
CA PRO A 294 -93.45 -42.55 8.18
C PRO A 294 -93.08 -43.95 7.68
N ALA A 295 -92.98 -44.19 6.37
CA ALA A 295 -92.54 -45.48 5.82
C ALA A 295 -91.02 -45.66 5.88
N ASP A 296 -90.25 -44.60 5.65
CA ASP A 296 -88.78 -44.62 5.81
C ASP A 296 -88.39 -44.80 7.28
N LEU A 297 -89.21 -44.29 8.22
CA LEU A 297 -88.97 -44.48 9.65
C LEU A 297 -88.98 -45.96 10.07
N GLU A 298 -89.84 -46.81 9.50
CA GLU A 298 -89.85 -48.25 9.83
C GLU A 298 -88.63 -48.99 9.25
N ASP A 299 -88.19 -48.65 8.04
CA ASP A 299 -87.00 -49.26 7.43
C ASP A 299 -85.71 -48.78 8.10
N ILE A 300 -85.63 -47.48 8.43
CA ILE A 300 -84.57 -46.90 9.26
C ILE A 300 -84.57 -47.56 10.65
N GLN A 301 -85.74 -47.82 11.24
CA GLN A 301 -85.82 -48.48 12.54
C GLN A 301 -85.34 -49.94 12.46
N ARG A 302 -85.65 -50.69 11.39
CA ARG A 302 -85.14 -52.05 11.19
C ARG A 302 -83.63 -52.06 10.97
N GLU A 303 -83.12 -51.15 10.15
CA GLU A 303 -81.69 -51.05 9.87
C GLU A 303 -80.92 -50.58 11.12
N ALA A 304 -81.45 -49.63 11.89
CA ALA A 304 -80.91 -49.22 13.18
C ALA A 304 -80.88 -50.38 14.18
N ASN A 305 -81.92 -51.21 14.24
CA ASN A 305 -81.95 -52.40 15.09
C ASN A 305 -80.92 -53.46 14.66
N LYS A 306 -80.71 -53.64 13.35
CA LYS A 306 -79.66 -54.54 12.82
C LYS A 306 -78.26 -54.03 13.19
N GLN A 307 -77.98 -52.75 12.92
CA GLN A 307 -76.72 -52.10 13.27
C GLN A 307 -76.47 -52.15 14.79
N LEU A 308 -77.50 -51.94 15.60
CA LEU A 308 -77.43 -52.06 17.06
C LEU A 308 -77.08 -53.49 17.49
N GLY A 309 -77.58 -54.52 16.79
CA GLY A 309 -77.18 -55.90 16.98
C GLY A 309 -75.70 -56.15 16.67
N ASP A 310 -75.21 -55.65 15.52
CA ASP A 310 -73.82 -55.77 15.11
C ASP A 310 -72.86 -55.05 16.07
N TYR A 311 -73.23 -53.85 16.55
CA TYR A 311 -72.44 -53.11 17.53
C TYR A 311 -72.46 -53.78 18.90
N LYS A 312 -73.60 -54.34 19.34
CA LYS A 312 -73.64 -55.15 20.57
C LYS A 312 -72.72 -56.36 20.48
N PHE A 313 -72.70 -57.06 19.35
CA PHE A 313 -71.80 -58.19 19.14
C PHE A 313 -70.32 -57.77 19.13
N LYS A 314 -69.99 -56.68 18.43
CA LYS A 314 -68.62 -56.13 18.41
C LYS A 314 -68.17 -55.67 19.79
N LEU A 315 -69.06 -55.02 20.54
CA LEU A 315 -68.80 -54.59 21.92
C LEU A 315 -68.54 -55.80 22.81
N GLN A 316 -69.42 -56.81 22.78
CA GLN A 316 -69.27 -58.03 23.57
C GLN A 316 -67.96 -58.77 23.24
N LYS A 317 -67.58 -58.80 21.96
CA LYS A 317 -66.29 -59.37 21.54
C LYS A 317 -65.11 -58.56 22.08
N ALA A 318 -65.15 -57.23 21.98
CA ALA A 318 -64.11 -56.37 22.52
C ALA A 318 -64.01 -56.47 24.05
N GLU A 319 -65.13 -56.58 24.76
CA GLU A 319 -65.19 -56.80 26.21
C GLU A 319 -64.54 -58.13 26.60
N GLN A 320 -64.79 -59.21 25.84
CA GLN A 320 -64.13 -60.49 26.03
C GLN A 320 -62.61 -60.42 25.79
N ASP A 321 -62.19 -59.71 24.73
CA ASP A 321 -60.78 -59.50 24.41
C ASP A 321 -60.08 -58.68 25.52
N VAL A 322 -60.74 -57.64 26.05
CA VAL A 322 -60.25 -56.85 27.19
C VAL A 322 -60.08 -57.72 28.43
N SER A 323 -61.06 -58.57 28.76
CA SER A 323 -60.94 -59.49 29.90
C SER A 323 -59.77 -60.46 29.72
N THR A 324 -59.52 -60.91 28.49
CA THR A 324 -58.40 -61.80 28.17
C THR A 324 -57.07 -61.08 28.32
N LEU A 325 -56.96 -59.85 27.81
CA LEU A 325 -55.76 -59.01 27.93
C LEU A 325 -55.48 -58.60 29.39
N GLN A 326 -56.51 -58.32 30.19
CA GLN A 326 -56.35 -58.05 31.62
C GLN A 326 -55.74 -59.25 32.35
N ALA A 327 -56.17 -60.48 32.02
CA ALA A 327 -55.59 -61.69 32.59
C ALA A 327 -54.12 -61.88 32.18
N THR A 328 -53.74 -61.54 30.93
CA THR A 328 -52.35 -61.63 30.49
C THR A 328 -51.46 -60.59 31.16
N VAL A 329 -51.95 -59.34 31.30
CA VAL A 329 -51.26 -58.27 32.03
C VAL A 329 -51.02 -58.67 33.48
N ALA A 330 -52.05 -59.14 34.20
CA ALA A 330 -51.90 -59.58 35.59
C ALA A 330 -50.84 -60.70 35.75
N ARG A 331 -50.78 -61.62 34.77
CA ARG A 331 -49.75 -62.67 34.75
C ARG A 331 -48.35 -62.11 34.50
N LEU A 332 -48.20 -61.16 33.57
CA LEU A 332 -46.93 -60.51 33.26
C LEU A 332 -46.45 -59.64 34.43
N ASP A 333 -47.34 -58.89 35.08
CA ASP A 333 -47.04 -58.11 36.29
C ASP A 333 -46.50 -59.01 37.41
N GLY A 334 -47.11 -60.19 37.59
CA GLY A 334 -46.61 -61.21 38.51
C GLY A 334 -45.22 -61.75 38.13
N GLN A 335 -44.91 -61.89 36.84
CA GLN A 335 -43.56 -62.26 36.39
C GLN A 335 -42.54 -61.15 36.66
N VAL A 336 -42.89 -59.90 36.35
CA VAL A 336 -42.04 -58.73 36.59
C VAL A 336 -41.74 -58.57 38.08
N ALA A 337 -42.73 -58.72 38.95
CA ALA A 337 -42.53 -58.67 40.40
C ALA A 337 -41.55 -59.75 40.88
N ARG A 338 -41.65 -60.98 40.37
CA ARG A 338 -40.70 -62.06 40.68
C ARG A 338 -39.29 -61.77 40.18
N TYR A 339 -39.14 -61.30 38.94
CA TYR A 339 -37.83 -60.95 38.39
C TYR A 339 -37.18 -59.77 39.11
N LYS A 340 -37.96 -58.76 39.50
CA LYS A 340 -37.47 -57.65 40.34
C LYS A 340 -36.95 -58.15 41.68
N SER A 341 -37.73 -58.97 42.40
CA SER A 341 -37.28 -59.53 43.68
C SER A 341 -36.03 -60.42 43.52
N ALA A 342 -35.96 -61.23 42.46
CA ALA A 342 -34.77 -62.03 42.17
C ALA A 342 -33.53 -61.15 41.88
N ALA A 343 -33.69 -60.06 41.13
CA ALA A 343 -32.63 -59.11 40.85
C ALA A 343 -32.15 -58.40 42.12
N GLU A 344 -33.05 -57.91 42.97
CA GLU A 344 -32.72 -57.31 44.27
C GLU A 344 -31.98 -58.28 45.20
N THR A 345 -32.37 -59.56 45.22
CA THR A 345 -31.63 -60.57 45.99
C THR A 345 -30.24 -60.82 45.42
N SER A 346 -30.08 -60.82 44.09
CA SER A 346 -28.78 -60.98 43.44
C SER A 346 -27.86 -59.79 43.71
N GLU A 347 -28.39 -58.57 43.70
CA GLU A 347 -27.65 -57.34 44.01
C GLU A 347 -27.16 -57.34 45.46
N LYS A 348 -28.02 -57.72 46.41
CA LYS A 348 -27.61 -57.90 47.82
C LYS A 348 -26.50 -58.93 47.99
N ASN A 349 -26.64 -60.09 47.34
CA ASN A 349 -25.60 -61.12 47.36
C ASN A 349 -24.28 -60.62 46.74
N GLU A 350 -24.33 -59.85 45.65
CA GLU A 350 -23.14 -59.26 45.04
C GLU A 350 -22.46 -58.26 45.98
N ASP A 351 -23.23 -57.43 46.69
CA ASP A 351 -22.70 -56.47 47.65
C ASP A 351 -22.11 -57.13 48.89
N GLU A 352 -22.72 -58.21 49.40
CA GLU A 352 -22.14 -59.04 50.45
C GLU A 352 -20.81 -59.66 50.01
N LEU A 353 -20.74 -60.23 48.81
CA LEU A 353 -19.51 -60.77 48.23
C LEU A 353 -18.44 -59.69 48.03
N LYS A 354 -18.81 -58.45 47.66
CA LYS A 354 -17.87 -57.32 47.59
C LYS A 354 -17.30 -56.98 48.97
N VAL A 355 -18.12 -57.04 50.02
CA VAL A 355 -17.68 -56.80 51.41
C VAL A 355 -16.77 -57.92 51.89
N GLU A 356 -17.12 -59.18 51.66
CA GLU A 356 -16.28 -60.34 51.98
C GLU A 356 -14.94 -60.30 51.24
N ARG A 357 -14.96 -59.99 49.93
CA ARG A 357 -13.74 -59.81 49.14
C ARG A 357 -12.84 -58.74 49.75
N ARG A 358 -13.41 -57.59 50.15
CA ARG A 358 -12.65 -56.52 50.82
C ARG A 358 -12.11 -56.97 52.18
N LYS A 359 -12.85 -57.79 52.93
CA LYS A 359 -12.42 -58.34 54.23
C LYS A 359 -11.26 -59.34 54.06
N LEU A 360 -11.41 -60.33 53.18
CA LEU A 360 -10.38 -61.30 52.86
C LEU A 360 -9.11 -60.62 52.31
N GLN A 361 -9.26 -59.60 51.47
CA GLN A 361 -8.11 -58.84 50.96
C GLN A 361 -7.34 -58.13 52.08
N ARG A 362 -8.03 -57.63 53.13
CA ARG A 362 -7.35 -57.08 54.31
C ARG A 362 -6.66 -58.16 55.14
N GLU A 363 -7.29 -59.31 55.32
CA GLU A 363 -6.71 -60.44 56.04
C GLU A 363 -5.44 -60.98 55.35
N VAL A 364 -5.45 -61.07 54.00
CA VAL A 364 -4.27 -61.46 53.20
C VAL A 364 -3.17 -60.40 53.24
N CYS A 365 -3.49 -59.10 53.28
CA CYS A 365 -2.47 -58.05 53.44
C CYS A 365 -1.90 -57.95 54.87
N ALA A 366 -2.53 -58.61 55.86
CA ALA A 366 -2.11 -58.57 57.26
C ALA A 366 -1.31 -59.82 57.71
N GLN A 367 -1.24 -60.86 56.87
CA GLN A 367 -0.32 -61.99 56.98
C GLN A 367 0.90 -61.76 56.08
#